data_AF-A0A955Q6M3-F1
#
_entry.id   AF-A0A955Q6M3-F1
#
_cell.length_a   1.000
_cell.length_b   1.000
_cell.length_c   1.000
_cell.angle_alpha   90.00
_cell.angle_beta   90.00
_cell.angle_gamma   90.00
#
_symmetry.space_group_name_H-M   'P 1'
#
loop_
_entity.id
_entity.type
_entity.pdbx_description
1 polymer ?
#
loop_
_entity_poly.entity_id
_entity_poly.type
_entity_poly.pdbx_seq_one_letter_code
_entity_poly.pdbx_strand_id
1 'polypeptide(L)'
;FCGEVRISRKHTRFAARDLQHLTSRAVGQLGDRFHQIDERIAAYRSRRVTGQQAHDAIIKAVDCRAITPSQIPDVLQEWRKPSHVDFLPRNAWSLFNACTEAMKGINPNTMVNRSQALHGLFDGLVGLS
;
A
#
# COMPACT_ATOMS: atom_id res chain seq x y z
N PHE A 1 -5.91 8.69 -1.48
CA PHE A 1 -5.06 9.74 -2.07
C PHE A 1 -5.98 10.77 -2.71
N CYS A 2 -6.12 11.96 -2.14
CA CYS A 2 -6.73 13.08 -2.87
C CYS A 2 -5.58 13.78 -3.61
N GLY A 3 -5.56 13.61 -4.93
CA GLY A 3 -4.55 14.19 -5.80
C GLY A 3 -4.82 15.66 -6.02
N GLU A 4 -4.10 16.52 -5.29
CA GLU A 4 -3.95 17.92 -5.69
C GLU A 4 -2.64 18.51 -5.17
N VAL A 5 -1.51 17.89 -5.54
CA VAL A 5 -0.27 18.64 -5.76
C VAL A 5 0.49 17.97 -6.91
N ARG A 6 0.32 18.49 -8.13
CA ARG A 6 1.19 18.16 -9.26
C ARG A 6 2.54 18.83 -9.04
N ILE A 7 3.49 18.13 -8.41
CA ILE A 7 4.92 18.48 -8.52
C ILE A 7 5.59 17.43 -9.39
N SER A 8 5.53 17.68 -10.71
CA SER A 8 6.47 17.09 -11.64
C SER A 8 7.83 17.78 -11.43
N ARG A 9 8.76 17.17 -10.71
CA ARG A 9 10.19 17.51 -10.80
C ARG A 9 11.07 16.26 -10.73
N LYS A 10 11.90 16.09 -11.77
CA LYS A 10 13.02 15.14 -11.86
C LYS A 10 13.83 15.18 -10.56
N HIS A 11 14.34 14.03 -10.11
CA HIS A 11 15.32 13.92 -9.03
C HIS A 11 16.41 15.00 -9.19
N THR A 12 16.35 16.06 -8.38
CA THR A 12 17.36 17.12 -8.34
C THR A 12 17.98 17.16 -6.95
N ARG A 13 19.31 17.03 -6.97
CA ARG A 13 20.29 16.92 -5.89
C ARG A 13 20.30 18.08 -4.87
N PHE A 14 19.24 18.89 -4.77
CA PHE A 14 19.19 20.15 -4.00
C PHE A 14 17.86 20.40 -3.24
N ALA A 15 17.14 19.35 -2.84
CA ALA A 15 15.87 19.44 -2.10
C ALA A 15 15.95 20.19 -0.74
N ALA A 16 17.16 20.39 -0.19
CA ALA A 16 17.36 20.97 1.13
C ALA A 16 17.07 22.48 1.22
N ARG A 17 17.10 23.23 0.09
CA ARG A 17 16.97 24.70 0.10
C ARG A 17 15.52 25.20 0.01
N ASP A 18 14.63 24.48 -0.67
CA ASP A 18 13.24 24.91 -0.86
C ASP A 18 12.35 24.68 0.38
N LEU A 19 12.89 23.99 1.41
CA LEU A 19 12.19 23.64 2.63
C LEU A 19 11.99 24.83 3.59
N GLN A 20 12.81 25.89 3.52
CA GLN A 20 12.96 26.83 4.64
C GLN A 20 11.78 27.79 4.89
N HIS A 21 10.81 27.92 3.96
CA HIS A 21 9.68 28.85 4.14
C HIS A 21 8.29 28.18 4.18
N LEU A 22 8.20 26.85 4.05
CA LEU A 22 6.95 26.07 4.14
C LEU A 22 6.89 25.16 5.38
N THR A 23 7.80 25.38 6.34
CA THR A 23 8.33 24.35 7.22
C THR A 23 7.36 23.86 8.29
N SER A 24 6.81 24.69 9.17
CA SER A 24 6.17 24.13 10.38
C SER A 24 4.83 23.43 10.13
N ARG A 25 3.97 23.97 9.25
CA ARG A 25 2.67 23.33 8.92
C ARG A 25 2.84 22.12 8.01
N ALA A 26 3.73 22.20 7.01
CA ALA A 26 4.01 21.05 6.16
C ALA A 26 4.71 19.93 6.94
N VAL A 27 5.60 20.27 7.89
CA VAL A 27 6.24 19.29 8.79
C VAL A 27 5.22 18.65 9.74
N GLY A 28 4.31 19.43 10.33
CA GLY A 28 3.24 18.89 11.18
C GLY A 28 2.31 17.95 10.41
N GLN A 29 1.79 18.39 9.27
CA GLN A 29 0.95 17.56 8.39
C GLN A 29 1.66 16.31 7.88
N LEU A 30 2.97 16.37 7.68
CA LEU A 30 3.77 15.21 7.28
C LEU A 30 3.97 14.24 8.45
N GLY A 31 4.19 14.76 9.66
CA GLY A 31 4.26 13.96 10.89
C GLY A 31 2.97 13.18 11.15
N ASP A 32 1.82 13.86 11.08
CA ASP A 32 0.51 13.23 11.27
C ASP A 32 0.27 12.11 10.25
N ARG A 33 0.67 12.32 8.99
CA ARG A 33 0.57 11.30 7.94
C ARG A 33 1.47 10.10 8.19
N PHE A 34 2.70 10.32 8.66
CA PHE A 34 3.59 9.21 9.00
C PHE A 34 3.03 8.38 10.15
N HIS A 35 2.48 9.04 11.17
CA HIS A 35 1.83 8.35 12.28
C HIS A 35 0.66 7.46 11.80
N GLN A 36 -0.21 7.99 10.95
CA GLN A 36 -1.32 7.22 10.36
C GLN A 36 -0.82 6.01 9.53
N ILE A 37 0.29 6.15 8.81
CA ILE A 37 0.89 5.03 8.07
C ILE A 37 1.39 3.97 9.04
N ASP A 38 2.07 4.36 10.11
CA ASP A 38 2.59 3.44 11.12
C ASP A 38 1.48 2.69 11.84
N GLU A 39 0.41 3.39 12.25
CA GLU A 39 -0.79 2.80 12.85
C GLU A 39 -1.43 1.77 11.93
N ARG A 40 -1.56 2.10 10.64
CA ARG A 40 -2.11 1.19 9.64
C ARG A 40 -1.24 -0.04 9.44
N ILE A 41 0.08 0.13 9.33
CA ILE A 41 1.02 -1.00 9.21
C ILE A 41 0.92 -1.89 10.46
N ALA A 42 0.84 -1.30 11.65
CA ALA A 42 0.69 -2.04 12.91
C ALA A 42 -0.63 -2.84 12.93
N ALA A 43 -1.74 -2.24 12.52
CA ALA A 43 -3.04 -2.92 12.40
C ALA A 43 -3.00 -4.07 11.39
N TYR A 44 -2.35 -3.88 10.25
CA TYR A 44 -2.20 -4.94 9.24
C TYR A 44 -1.32 -6.08 9.76
N ARG A 45 -0.28 -5.78 10.55
CA ARG A 45 0.60 -6.79 11.14
C ARG A 45 -0.08 -7.60 12.24
N SER A 46 -1.00 -7.01 12.99
CA SER A 46 -1.71 -7.68 14.09
C SER A 46 -2.81 -8.63 13.61
N ARG A 47 -3.37 -8.40 12.41
CA ARG A 47 -4.43 -9.24 11.83
C ARG A 47 -3.88 -10.48 11.12
N ARG A 48 -3.96 -11.65 11.76
CA ARG A 48 -3.71 -12.94 11.09
C ARG A 48 -4.72 -13.20 9.97
N VAL A 49 -4.27 -13.84 8.90
CA VAL A 49 -5.08 -14.15 7.71
C VAL A 49 -4.92 -15.62 7.37
N THR A 50 -6.03 -16.36 7.36
CA THR A 50 -6.04 -17.77 6.94
C THR A 50 -5.95 -17.90 5.42
N GLY A 51 -5.65 -19.10 4.91
CA GLY A 51 -5.64 -19.35 3.46
C GLY A 51 -6.97 -19.02 2.77
N GLN A 52 -8.10 -19.36 3.41
CA GLN A 52 -9.43 -19.04 2.88
C GLN A 52 -9.69 -17.52 2.85
N GLN A 53 -9.34 -16.82 3.94
CA GLN A 53 -9.45 -15.36 4.00
C GLN A 53 -8.53 -14.67 2.98
N ALA A 54 -7.35 -15.22 2.73
CA ALA A 54 -6.45 -14.70 1.71
C ALA A 54 -7.06 -14.85 0.30
N HIS A 55 -7.62 -16.03 -0.02
CA HIS A 55 -8.30 -16.23 -1.30
C HIS A 55 -9.47 -15.26 -1.48
N ASP A 56 -10.35 -15.11 -0.47
CA ASP A 56 -11.46 -14.15 -0.50
C ASP A 56 -10.97 -12.70 -0.68
N ALA A 57 -9.95 -12.27 0.07
CA ALA A 57 -9.38 -10.94 -0.04
C ALA A 57 -8.74 -10.67 -1.42
N ILE A 58 -8.10 -11.69 -2.03
CA ILE A 58 -7.54 -11.58 -3.39
C ILE A 58 -8.66 -11.38 -4.42
N ILE A 59 -9.78 -12.09 -4.30
CA ILE A 59 -10.94 -11.89 -5.19
C ILE A 59 -11.54 -10.50 -4.98
N LYS A 60 -11.71 -10.06 -3.73
CA LYS A 60 -12.18 -8.70 -3.43
C LYS A 60 -11.25 -7.61 -3.97
N ALA A 61 -9.94 -7.88 -4.03
CA ALA A 61 -8.97 -6.98 -4.64
C ALA A 61 -9.14 -6.86 -6.16
N VAL A 62 -9.64 -7.91 -6.83
CA VAL A 62 -10.05 -7.84 -8.24
C VAL A 62 -11.34 -7.04 -8.37
N ASP A 63 -12.33 -7.29 -7.52
CA ASP A 63 -13.64 -6.62 -7.55
C ASP A 63 -13.51 -5.10 -7.37
N CYS A 64 -12.67 -4.66 -6.45
CA CYS A 64 -12.37 -3.23 -6.25
C CYS A 64 -11.34 -2.67 -7.24
N ARG A 65 -10.90 -3.47 -8.22
CA ARG A 65 -9.91 -3.13 -9.25
C ARG A 65 -8.55 -2.71 -8.70
N ALA A 66 -8.21 -3.15 -7.49
CA ALA A 66 -6.85 -3.01 -6.98
C ALA A 66 -5.88 -3.86 -7.80
N ILE A 67 -6.24 -5.09 -8.14
CA ILE A 67 -5.47 -5.96 -9.05
C ILE A 67 -6.31 -6.41 -10.24
N THR A 68 -5.68 -6.96 -11.28
CA THR A 68 -6.37 -7.60 -12.42
C THR A 68 -6.47 -9.10 -12.21
N PRO A 69 -7.42 -9.78 -12.89
CA PRO A 69 -7.53 -11.24 -12.84
C PRO A 69 -6.21 -11.95 -13.24
N SER A 70 -5.47 -11.38 -14.18
CA SER A 70 -4.17 -11.91 -14.62
C SER A 70 -3.08 -11.86 -13.56
N GLN A 71 -3.22 -11.02 -12.52
CA GLN A 71 -2.25 -10.90 -11.42
C GLN A 71 -2.51 -11.89 -10.28
N ILE A 72 -3.66 -12.59 -10.27
CA ILE A 72 -4.02 -13.54 -9.21
C ILE A 72 -2.94 -14.61 -9.01
N PRO A 73 -2.38 -15.25 -10.06
CA PRO A 73 -1.34 -16.26 -9.88
C PRO A 73 -0.09 -15.72 -9.18
N ASP A 74 0.35 -14.51 -9.54
CA ASP A 74 1.54 -13.87 -8.96
C ASP A 74 1.30 -13.49 -7.49
N VAL A 75 0.13 -12.94 -7.16
CA VAL A 75 -0.24 -12.63 -5.78
C VAL A 75 -0.31 -13.91 -4.94
N LEU A 76 -0.89 -14.99 -5.47
CA LEU A 76 -0.94 -16.28 -4.77
C LEU A 76 0.45 -16.87 -4.57
N GLN A 77 1.35 -16.71 -5.56
CA GLN A 77 2.73 -17.15 -5.47
C GLN A 77 3.46 -16.40 -4.37
N GLU A 78 3.40 -15.07 -4.35
CA GLU A 78 4.02 -14.23 -3.32
C GLU A 78 3.39 -14.46 -1.94
N TRP A 79 2.08 -14.70 -1.84
CA TRP A 79 1.47 -15.09 -0.57
C TRP A 79 2.03 -16.42 -0.07
N ARG A 80 2.13 -17.43 -0.94
CA ARG A 80 2.54 -18.80 -0.59
C ARG A 80 4.03 -18.95 -0.37
N LYS A 81 4.85 -18.24 -1.13
CA LYS A 81 6.31 -18.26 -1.07
C LYS A 81 6.80 -16.82 -1.29
N PRO A 82 6.75 -15.98 -0.23
CA PRO A 82 7.12 -14.59 -0.34
C PRO A 82 8.59 -14.42 -0.69
N SER A 83 8.87 -13.42 -1.54
CA SER A 83 10.24 -13.04 -1.90
C SER A 83 11.00 -12.37 -0.75
N HIS A 84 10.31 -11.86 0.27
CA HIS A 84 10.90 -11.19 1.44
C HIS A 84 10.50 -11.87 2.75
N VAL A 85 11.47 -12.07 3.65
CA VAL A 85 11.28 -12.76 4.95
C VAL A 85 10.24 -12.08 5.85
N ASP A 86 10.12 -10.75 5.76
CA ASP A 86 9.17 -9.96 6.53
C ASP A 86 7.70 -10.27 6.19
N PHE A 87 7.44 -10.94 5.07
CA PHE A 87 6.11 -11.31 4.59
C PHE A 87 5.78 -12.80 4.83
N LEU A 88 6.65 -13.55 5.50
CA LEU A 88 6.36 -14.91 5.99
C LEU A 88 5.23 -15.02 7.04
N PRO A 89 4.98 -14.04 7.94
CA PRO A 89 4.05 -14.19 9.06
C PRO A 89 2.56 -14.42 8.75
N ARG A 90 2.11 -14.44 7.49
CA ARG A 90 0.71 -14.72 7.12
C ARG A 90 -0.31 -13.84 7.87
N ASN A 91 -0.05 -12.53 7.86
CA ASN A 91 -0.97 -11.52 8.35
C ASN A 91 -1.44 -10.63 7.18
N ALA A 92 -2.34 -9.69 7.47
CA ALA A 92 -2.85 -8.77 6.46
C ALA A 92 -1.70 -7.95 5.84
N TRP A 93 -0.65 -7.62 6.61
CA TRP A 93 0.55 -6.97 6.06
C TRP A 93 1.28 -7.83 5.03
N SER A 94 1.45 -9.13 5.28
CA SER A 94 2.03 -10.08 4.32
C SER A 94 1.22 -10.14 3.03
N LEU A 95 -0.12 -10.24 3.14
CA LEU A 95 -0.99 -10.32 1.96
C LEU A 95 -1.04 -8.99 1.18
N PHE A 96 -1.08 -7.86 1.89
CA PHE A 96 -0.99 -6.55 1.28
C PHE A 96 0.26 -6.42 0.42
N ASN A 97 1.41 -6.86 0.94
CA ASN A 97 2.66 -6.80 0.19
C ASN A 97 2.69 -7.79 -0.99
N ALA A 98 2.08 -8.97 -0.87
CA ALA A 98 1.93 -9.87 -2.01
C ALA A 98 1.15 -9.21 -3.17
N CYS A 99 0.11 -8.44 -2.86
CA CYS A 99 -0.62 -7.66 -3.87
C CYS A 99 0.26 -6.55 -4.48
N THR A 100 1.03 -5.81 -3.68
CA THR A 100 1.89 -4.73 -4.20
C THR A 100 3.07 -5.25 -5.00
N GLU A 101 3.60 -6.44 -4.68
CA GLU A 101 4.64 -7.11 -5.46
C GLU A 101 4.15 -7.39 -6.88
N ALA A 102 2.93 -7.89 -7.04
CA ALA A 102 2.32 -8.11 -8.34
C ALA A 102 2.05 -6.81 -9.12
N MET A 103 2.10 -5.63 -8.47
CA MET A 103 1.92 -4.32 -9.11
C MET A 103 3.21 -3.71 -9.67
N LYS A 104 4.38 -4.36 -9.46
CA LYS A 104 5.65 -3.86 -9.99
C LYS A 104 5.61 -3.74 -11.52
N GLY A 105 6.18 -2.65 -12.04
CA GLY A 105 6.22 -2.39 -13.49
C GLY A 105 4.95 -1.77 -14.09
N ILE A 106 3.92 -1.50 -13.29
CA ILE A 106 2.71 -0.79 -13.75
C ILE A 106 2.99 0.71 -13.93
N ASN A 107 2.30 1.32 -14.90
CA ASN A 107 2.30 2.77 -15.09
C ASN A 107 1.98 3.53 -13.78
N PRO A 108 2.76 4.55 -13.38
CA PRO A 108 2.55 5.28 -12.13
C PRO A 108 1.15 5.88 -11.94
N ASN A 109 0.50 6.35 -13.01
CA ASN A 109 -0.84 6.93 -12.91
C ASN A 109 -1.90 5.88 -12.54
N THR A 110 -1.76 4.67 -13.07
CA THR A 110 -2.64 3.53 -12.73
C THR A 110 -2.35 3.03 -11.32
N MET A 111 -1.08 3.06 -10.90
CA MET A 111 -0.64 2.61 -9.59
C MET A 111 -1.30 3.40 -8.45
N VAL A 112 -1.44 4.73 -8.56
CA VAL A 112 -2.06 5.55 -7.51
C VAL A 112 -3.48 5.08 -7.18
N ASN A 113 -4.32 4.89 -8.19
CA ASN A 113 -5.71 4.48 -8.00
C ASN A 113 -5.81 3.05 -7.44
N ARG A 114 -4.95 2.14 -7.92
CA ARG A 114 -4.91 0.75 -7.44
C ARG A 114 -4.45 0.65 -6.00
N SER A 115 -3.41 1.39 -5.63
CA SER A 115 -2.91 1.44 -4.25
C SER A 115 -3.94 2.03 -3.30
N GLN A 116 -4.70 3.04 -3.73
CA GLN A 116 -5.81 3.57 -2.93
C GLN A 116 -6.92 2.54 -2.72
N ALA A 117 -7.34 1.84 -3.77
CA ALA A 117 -8.36 0.79 -3.66
C ALA A 117 -7.89 -0.37 -2.75
N LEU A 118 -6.61 -0.75 -2.86
CA LEU A 118 -6.00 -1.78 -2.02
C LEU A 118 -5.98 -1.36 -0.54
N HIS A 119 -5.59 -0.11 -0.25
CA HIS A 119 -5.65 0.40 1.12
C HIS A 119 -7.06 0.38 1.69
N GLY A 120 -8.06 0.88 0.96
CA GLY A 120 -9.45 0.85 1.43
C GLY A 120 -9.96 -0.57 1.73
N LEU A 121 -9.60 -1.55 0.90
CA LEU A 121 -9.94 -2.95 1.14
C LEU A 121 -9.31 -3.48 2.44
N PHE A 122 -8.02 -3.20 2.65
CA PHE A 122 -7.30 -3.73 3.81
C PHE A 122 -7.62 -2.98 5.10
N ASP A 123 -7.90 -1.68 5.02
CA ASP A 123 -8.40 -0.88 6.14
C ASP A 123 -9.72 -1.48 6.64
N GLY A 124 -10.64 -1.83 5.74
CA GLY A 124 -11.88 -2.55 6.08
C GLY A 124 -11.64 -3.93 6.71
N LEU A 125 -10.58 -4.64 6.31
CA LEU A 125 -10.25 -5.97 6.86
C LEU A 125 -9.69 -5.90 8.29
N VAL A 126 -9.13 -4.77 8.69
CA VAL A 126 -8.60 -4.52 10.04
C VAL A 126 -9.48 -3.59 10.89
N GLY A 127 -10.57 -3.07 10.33
CA GLY A 127 -11.51 -2.19 11.03
C GLY A 127 -11.05 -0.74 11.15
N LEU A 128 -10.16 -0.28 10.26
CA LEU A 128 -9.80 1.12 10.12
C LEU A 128 -10.79 1.83 9.18
N SER A 129 -11.11 3.09 9.46
CA SER A 129 -12.08 3.93 8.75
C SER A 129 -11.47 5.22 8.24
#